data_AF-A0A4R6J3X1-F1
#
_entry.id   AF-A0A4R6J3X1-F1
#
_cell.length_a   1.000
_cell.length_b   1.000
_cell.length_c   1.000
_cell.angle_alpha   90.00
_cell.angle_beta   90.00
_cell.angle_gamma   90.00
#
_symmetry.space_group_name_H-M   'P 1'
#
loop_
_entity.id
_entity.type
_entity.pdbx_description
1 polymer ?
#
loop_
_entity_poly.entity_id
_entity_poly.type
_entity_poly.pdbx_seq_one_letter_code
_entity_poly.pdbx_strand_id
1 'polypeptide(L)' 'MSRFRLDPTPAQQAALLEQCRHARYVWNLALEQWSMWTCDKRPTPGYVEQARQLTEARAAFGWLRAGSQTV' A
#
# COMPACT_ATOMS: atom_id res chain seq x y z
N MET A 1 -23.81 11.77 -28.20
CA MET A 1 -22.90 10.67 -27.80
C MET A 1 -23.44 10.03 -26.53
N SER A 2 -23.85 8.76 -26.59
CA SER A 2 -24.17 7.98 -25.39
C SER A 2 -22.91 7.82 -24.54
N ARG A 3 -22.94 8.25 -23.27
CA ARG A 3 -21.87 7.96 -22.31
C ARG A 3 -22.12 6.55 -21.75
N PHE A 4 -21.45 5.56 -22.32
CA PHE A 4 -21.39 4.23 -21.71
C PHE A 4 -20.49 4.31 -20.47
N ARG A 5 -21.10 4.46 -19.29
CA ARG A 5 -20.38 4.35 -18.02
C ARG A 5 -20.23 2.87 -17.71
N LEU A 6 -18.99 2.44 -17.48
CA LEU A 6 -18.73 1.15 -16.87
C LEU A 6 -18.86 1.32 -15.37
N ASP A 7 -19.91 0.75 -14.80
CA ASP A 7 -20.08 0.66 -13.36
C ASP A 7 -19.54 -0.69 -12.88
N PRO A 8 -18.80 -0.73 -11.76
CA PRO A 8 -18.27 -1.97 -11.24
C PRO A 8 -19.41 -2.89 -10.81
N THR A 9 -19.27 -4.18 -11.06
CA THR A 9 -20.15 -5.18 -10.45
C THR A 9 -20.00 -5.15 -8.92
N PRO A 10 -20.97 -5.65 -8.15
CA PRO A 10 -20.85 -5.70 -6.68
C PRO A 10 -19.55 -6.39 -6.19
N ALA A 11 -19.12 -7.45 -6.89
CA ALA A 11 -17.86 -8.14 -6.59
C ALA A 11 -16.63 -7.26 -6.87
N GLN A 12 -16.64 -6.51 -7.98
CA GLN A 12 -15.56 -5.57 -8.30
C GLN A 12 -15.52 -4.39 -7.32
N GLN A 13 -16.68 -3.86 -6.92
CA GLN A 13 -16.75 -2.79 -5.92
C GLN A 13 -16.13 -3.23 -4.60
N ALA A 14 -16.45 -4.43 -4.11
CA ALA A 14 -15.85 -4.97 -2.89
C ALA A 14 -14.33 -5.12 -3.02
N ALA A 15 -13.84 -5.64 -4.13
CA ALA A 15 -12.41 -5.78 -4.39
C ALA A 15 -11.67 -4.43 -4.45
N LEU A 16 -12.27 -3.41 -5.09
CA LEU A 16 -11.71 -2.07 -5.16
C LEU A 16 -11.62 -1.41 -3.78
N LEU A 17 -12.69 -1.53 -2.97
CA LEU A 17 -12.69 -1.03 -1.59
C LEU A 17 -11.62 -1.71 -0.74
N GLU A 18 -11.43 -3.01 -0.91
CA GLU A 18 -10.38 -3.74 -0.20
C GLU A 18 -8.98 -3.25 -0.62
N GLN A 19 -8.75 -2.98 -1.91
CA GLN A 19 -7.48 -2.39 -2.32
C GLN A 19 -7.26 -0.97 -1.80
N CYS A 20 -8.32 -0.16 -1.68
CA CYS A 20 -8.20 1.14 -1.01
C CYS A 20 -7.76 0.99 0.46
N ARG A 21 -8.25 -0.04 1.17
CA ARG A 21 -7.84 -0.34 2.55
C ARG A 21 -6.38 -0.77 2.63
N HIS A 22 -5.96 -1.68 1.75
CA HIS A 22 -4.56 -2.10 1.65
C HIS A 22 -3.62 -0.92 1.39
N ALA A 23 -3.94 -0.06 0.43
CA ALA A 23 -3.15 1.13 0.12
C ALA A 23 -3.10 2.10 1.32
N ARG A 24 -4.22 2.33 2.00
CA ARG A 24 -4.29 3.14 3.21
C ARG A 24 -3.42 2.57 4.33
N TYR A 25 -3.43 1.25 4.53
CA TYR A 25 -2.62 0.60 5.54
C TYR A 25 -1.13 0.82 5.30
N VAL A 26 -0.64 0.55 4.08
CA VAL A 26 0.78 0.70 3.73
C VAL A 26 1.21 2.17 3.84
N TRP A 27 0.35 3.11 3.40
CA TRP A 27 0.59 4.55 3.57
C TRP A 27 0.76 4.93 5.04
N ASN A 28 -0.17 4.51 5.91
CA ASN A 28 -0.10 4.82 7.33
C ASN A 28 1.16 4.22 7.96
N LEU A 29 1.55 2.99 7.60
CA LEU A 29 2.76 2.35 8.10
C LEU A 29 4.03 3.15 7.72
N ALA A 30 4.11 3.62 6.46
CA ALA A 30 5.22 4.47 6.03
C ALA A 30 5.22 5.82 6.77
N LEU A 31 4.05 6.40 7.00
CA LEU A 31 3.90 7.64 7.74
C LEU A 31 4.30 7.50 9.21
N GLU A 32 3.94 6.40 9.87
CA GLU A 32 4.37 6.05 11.22
C GLU A 32 5.90 5.92 11.29
N GLN A 33 6.49 5.23 10.31
CA GLN A 33 7.94 5.10 10.24
C GLN A 33 8.63 6.46 10.10
N TRP A 34 8.04 7.39 9.34
CA TRP A 34 8.57 8.75 9.21
C TRP A 34 8.36 9.60 10.46
N SER A 35 7.21 9.48 11.13
CA SER A 35 6.89 10.25 12.33
C SER A 35 7.69 9.81 13.56
N MET A 36 8.25 8.60 13.54
CA MET A 36 9.18 8.12 14.58
C MET A 36 10.54 8.81 14.56
N TRP A 37 10.84 9.63 13.55
CA TRP A 37 12.08 10.40 13.48
C TRP A 37 12.15 11.44 14.59
N THR A 38 13.27 11.40 15.32
CA THR A 38 13.67 12.44 16.26
C THR A 38 15.18 12.66 16.10
N CYS A 39 15.70 13.84 16.47
CA CYS A 39 17.10 14.19 16.22
C CYS A 39 18.12 13.29 16.95
N ASP A 40 17.68 12.63 18.01
CA ASP A 40 18.42 11.64 18.80
C ASP A 40 18.40 10.22 18.20
N LYS A 41 17.58 9.98 17.16
CA LYS A 41 17.43 8.68 16.52
C LYS A 41 18.12 8.62 15.17
N ARG A 42 18.34 7.38 14.71
CA ARG A 42 18.83 7.11 13.35
C ARG A 42 17.86 7.68 12.31
N PRO A 43 18.38 8.07 11.12
CA PRO A 43 17.53 8.50 10.01
C PRO A 43 16.46 7.46 9.71
N THR A 44 15.28 7.93 9.35
CA THR A 44 14.22 7.07 8.82
C THR A 44 14.69 6.42 7.53
N PRO A 45 14.30 5.17 7.25
CA PRO A 45 14.78 4.47 6.07
C PRO A 45 14.37 5.20 4.79
N GLY A 46 15.33 5.34 3.89
CA GLY A 46 15.11 5.88 2.55
C GLY A 46 14.47 4.85 1.62
N TYR A 47 14.24 5.26 0.38
CA TYR A 47 13.50 4.48 -0.63
C TYR A 47 13.98 3.03 -0.79
N VAL A 48 15.29 2.78 -0.91
CA VAL A 48 15.84 1.43 -1.13
C VAL A 48 15.53 0.51 0.05
N GLU A 49 15.65 1.02 1.27
CA GLU A 49 15.39 0.25 2.49
C GLU A 49 13.87 0.02 2.67
N GLN A 50 13.04 1.01 2.34
CA GLN A 50 11.58 0.84 2.31
C GLN A 50 11.14 -0.19 1.26
N ALA A 51 11.76 -0.21 0.08
CA ALA A 51 11.48 -1.21 -0.96
C ALA A 51 11.88 -2.64 -0.51
N ARG A 52 13.01 -2.77 0.20
CA ARG A 52 13.45 -4.02 0.83
C ARG A 52 12.43 -4.49 1.86
N GLN A 53 12.02 -3.62 2.78
CA GLN A 53 11.02 -3.91 3.81
C GLN A 53 9.66 -4.30 3.21
N LEU A 54 9.22 -3.60 2.14
CA LEU A 54 7.99 -3.93 1.44
C LEU A 54 8.07 -5.32 0.79
N THR A 55 9.24 -5.70 0.25
CA THR A 55 9.48 -7.03 -0.31
C THR A 55 9.37 -8.11 0.78
N GLU A 56 9.98 -7.89 1.94
CA GLU A 56 9.87 -8.79 3.09
C GLU A 56 8.44 -8.90 3.60
N ALA A 57 7.72 -7.77 3.70
CA ALA A 57 6.32 -7.76 4.10
C ALA A 57 5.45 -8.55 3.09
N ARG A 58 5.70 -8.43 1.79
CA ARG A 58 5.02 -9.24 0.76
C ARG A 58 5.38 -10.72 0.84
N ALA A 59 6.57 -11.06 1.31
CA ALA A 59 6.91 -12.45 1.59
C ALA A 59 6.09 -12.99 2.77
N ALA A 60 5.90 -12.19 3.83
CA ALA A 60 5.18 -12.61 5.04
C ALA A 60 3.65 -12.57 4.91
N PHE A 61 3.07 -11.58 4.21
CA PHE A 61 1.63 -11.31 4.21
C PHE A 61 1.01 -11.58 2.84
N GLY A 62 0.18 -12.63 2.76
CA GLY A 62 -0.46 -13.06 1.51
C GLY A 62 -1.35 -11.99 0.86
N TRP A 63 -2.06 -11.19 1.66
CA TRP A 63 -2.91 -10.10 1.14
C TRP A 63 -2.08 -9.00 0.47
N LEU A 64 -0.91 -8.67 1.04
CA LEU A 64 0.00 -7.66 0.51
C LEU A 64 0.74 -8.18 -0.73
N ARG A 65 1.08 -9.48 -0.73
CA ARG A 65 1.62 -10.19 -1.89
C ARG A 65 0.66 -10.17 -3.09
N ALA A 66 -0.62 -10.42 -2.83
CA ALA A 66 -1.69 -10.39 -3.83
C ALA A 66 -2.03 -8.96 -4.29
N GLY A 67 -1.52 -7.93 -3.61
CA GLY A 67 -1.65 -6.54 -4.01
C GLY A 67 -0.92 -6.22 -5.32
N SER A 68 -1.20 -5.03 -5.87
CA SER A 68 -0.59 -4.59 -7.12
C SER A 68 0.94 -4.48 -7.02
N GLN A 69 1.63 -4.90 -8.08
CA GLN A 69 3.10 -4.84 -8.25
C GLN A 69 3.51 -3.85 -9.35
N THR A 70 2.58 -3.04 -9.88
CA THR A 70 2.91 -2.11 -10.96
C THR A 70 3.76 -0.96 -10.42
N VAL A 71 4.98 -0.84 -10.94
CA VAL A 71 5.90 0.30 -10.78
C VAL A 71 5.91 1.07 -12.08
#